data_AF-A0A958Q9V3-F1
#
_entry.id   AF-A0A958Q9V3-F1
#
_cell.length_a   1.000
_cell.length_b   1.000
_cell.length_c   1.000
_cell.angle_alpha   90.00
_cell.angle_beta   90.00
_cell.angle_gamma   90.00
#
_symmetry.space_group_name_H-M   'P 1'
#
loop_
_entity.id
_entity.type
_entity.pdbx_description
1 polymer ?
#
loop_
_entity_poly.entity_id
_entity_poly.type
_entity_poly.pdbx_seq_one_letter_code
_entity_poly.pdbx_strand_id
1 'polypeptide(L)'
;RKRGDNHRRCLYIQGQGSEVCERAEIQVAVDLLYPDNPADRDPELFLGDSQRKIYKGIPLKLWLNDVSEKELTKETIKMRVPLSLEVLRTLL
;
A
#
# COMPACT_ATOMS: atom_id res chain seq x y z
N ARG A 1 5.89 4.34 -18.68
CA ARG A 1 7.26 4.13 -18.13
C ARG A 1 7.81 2.84 -18.71
N LYS A 2 9.10 2.75 -19.09
CA LYS A 2 9.68 1.49 -19.55
C LYS A 2 9.80 0.52 -18.37
N ARG A 3 9.58 -0.77 -18.61
CA ARG A 3 9.74 -1.82 -17.58
C ARG A 3 11.19 -1.79 -17.07
N GLY A 4 11.36 -1.75 -15.75
CA GLY A 4 12.67 -1.57 -15.14
C GLY A 4 13.15 -0.12 -15.16
N ASP A 5 12.28 0.85 -14.86
CA ASP A 5 12.64 2.23 -14.50
C ASP A 5 12.21 2.66 -13.08
N ASN A 6 11.78 1.72 -12.25
CA ASN A 6 11.38 1.93 -10.85
C ASN A 6 12.57 1.79 -9.87
N HIS A 7 13.72 2.39 -10.20
CA HIS A 7 15.00 2.22 -9.49
C HIS A 7 15.11 2.93 -8.14
N ARG A 8 14.05 3.61 -7.71
CA ARG A 8 14.11 4.52 -6.58
C ARG A 8 13.27 3.95 -5.46
N ARG A 9 13.96 3.45 -4.41
CA ARG A 9 13.45 3.22 -3.05
C ARG A 9 12.12 2.47 -3.03
N CYS A 10 12.20 1.15 -3.19
CA CYS A 10 11.02 0.29 -3.03
C CYS A 10 10.81 -0.03 -1.55
N LEU A 11 9.59 0.17 -1.06
CA LEU A 11 9.15 -0.32 0.25
C LEU A 11 8.42 -1.65 0.04
N TYR A 12 8.93 -2.71 0.63
CA TYR A 12 8.23 -4.00 0.73
C TYR A 12 7.53 -4.07 2.08
N ILE A 13 6.25 -4.44 2.05
CA ILE A 13 5.41 -4.59 3.23
C ILE A 13 4.91 -6.01 3.27
N GLN A 14 5.18 -6.72 4.37
CA GLN A 14 4.45 -7.93 4.72
C GLN A 14 3.40 -7.53 5.76
N GLY A 15 2.16 -7.92 5.55
CA GLY A 15 1.06 -7.60 6.45
C GLY A 15 -0.03 -8.66 6.46
N GLN A 16 -1.05 -8.43 7.27
CA GLN A 16 -2.30 -9.17 7.26
C GLN A 16 -3.38 -8.32 6.60
N GLY A 17 -4.10 -8.92 5.66
CA GLY A 17 -5.25 -8.30 5.01
C GLY A 17 -6.56 -8.77 5.64
N SER A 18 -7.50 -7.86 5.79
CA SER A 18 -8.89 -8.18 6.14
C SER A 18 -9.86 -7.30 5.35
N GLU A 19 -11.01 -7.84 4.99
CA GLU A 19 -12.10 -7.08 4.38
C GLU A 19 -12.67 -6.08 5.40
N VAL A 20 -12.98 -4.86 4.94
CA VAL A 20 -13.61 -3.82 5.75
C VAL A 20 -15.11 -3.87 5.47
N CYS A 21 -15.89 -4.23 6.50
CA CYS A 21 -17.35 -4.32 6.39
C CYS A 21 -18.08 -3.19 7.13
N GLU A 22 -17.36 -2.41 7.95
CA GLU A 22 -17.96 -1.32 8.71
C GLU A 22 -18.08 -0.05 7.86
N ARG A 23 -19.30 0.45 7.72
CA ARG A 23 -19.61 1.62 6.87
C ARG A 23 -18.78 2.85 7.21
N ALA A 24 -18.55 3.12 8.50
CA ALA A 24 -17.76 4.26 8.94
C ALA A 24 -16.28 4.12 8.49
N GLU A 25 -15.70 2.94 8.61
CA GLU A 25 -14.32 2.67 8.18
C GLU A 25 -14.20 2.72 6.65
N ILE A 26 -15.22 2.24 5.93
CA ILE A 26 -15.32 2.37 4.47
C ILE A 26 -15.35 3.84 4.04
N GLN A 27 -16.17 4.68 4.68
CA GLN A 27 -16.25 6.11 4.35
C GLN A 27 -14.87 6.77 4.46
N VAL A 28 -14.17 6.54 5.57
CA VAL A 28 -12.81 7.06 5.77
C VAL A 28 -11.85 6.58 4.68
N ALA A 29 -11.89 5.29 4.35
CA ALA A 29 -11.03 4.72 3.31
C ALA A 29 -11.30 5.33 1.93
N VAL A 30 -12.56 5.51 1.58
CA VAL A 30 -12.97 6.08 0.29
C VAL A 30 -12.57 7.56 0.20
N ASP A 31 -12.78 8.34 1.26
CA ASP A 31 -12.39 9.75 1.31
C ASP A 31 -10.87 9.94 1.12
N LEU A 32 -10.06 9.01 1.66
CA LEU A 32 -8.60 9.01 1.51
C LEU A 32 -8.13 8.55 0.13
N LEU A 33 -8.79 7.55 -0.46
CA LEU A 33 -8.39 6.97 -1.75
C LEU A 33 -8.83 7.81 -2.95
N TYR A 34 -9.95 8.53 -2.82
CA TYR A 34 -10.56 9.29 -3.91
C TYR A 34 -10.80 10.76 -3.52
N PRO A 35 -9.74 11.51 -3.15
CA PRO A 35 -9.87 12.89 -2.70
C PRO A 35 -10.30 13.85 -3.80
N ASP A 36 -10.20 13.51 -5.08
CA ASP A 36 -10.61 14.41 -6.17
C ASP A 36 -11.81 13.89 -6.97
N ASN A 37 -12.43 12.78 -6.54
CA ASN A 37 -13.59 12.21 -7.23
C ASN A 37 -14.81 12.07 -6.29
N PRO A 38 -15.64 13.12 -6.16
CA PRO A 38 -16.83 13.10 -5.30
C PRO A 38 -17.83 11.98 -5.62
N ALA A 39 -17.88 11.49 -6.87
CA ALA A 39 -18.79 10.42 -7.27
C ALA A 39 -18.37 9.05 -6.72
N ASP A 40 -17.08 8.84 -6.48
CA ASP A 40 -16.57 7.63 -5.83
C ASP A 40 -16.60 7.74 -4.30
N ARG A 41 -17.00 8.88 -3.71
CA ARG A 41 -16.97 9.13 -2.25
C ARG A 41 -18.15 8.61 -1.44
N ASP A 42 -19.24 8.24 -2.10
CA ASP A 42 -20.38 7.62 -1.42
C ASP A 42 -20.12 6.10 -1.28
N PRO A 43 -19.97 5.56 -0.05
CA PRO A 43 -19.76 4.14 0.20
C PRO A 43 -20.82 3.23 -0.44
N GLU A 44 -22.08 3.68 -0.51
CA GLU A 44 -23.16 2.88 -1.04
C GLU A 44 -23.11 2.84 -2.57
N LEU A 45 -22.69 3.93 -3.23
CA LEU A 45 -22.42 3.92 -4.67
C LEU A 45 -21.13 3.16 -4.99
N PHE A 46 -20.14 3.24 -4.11
CA PHE A 46 -18.85 2.59 -4.27
C PHE A 46 -18.95 1.06 -4.09
N LEU A 47 -19.68 0.60 -3.07
CA LEU A 47 -19.81 -0.82 -2.71
C LEU A 47 -21.13 -1.47 -3.11
N GLY A 48 -22.14 -0.72 -3.58
CA GLY A 48 -23.51 -1.18 -3.79
C GLY A 48 -23.64 -2.36 -4.76
N ASP A 49 -24.10 -2.14 -5.99
CA ASP A 49 -24.21 -3.23 -6.99
C ASP A 49 -22.85 -3.62 -7.60
N SER A 50 -21.76 -3.02 -7.11
CA SER A 50 -20.42 -3.22 -7.65
C SER A 50 -19.76 -4.43 -7.00
N GLN A 51 -18.90 -5.14 -7.75
CA GLN A 51 -18.05 -6.19 -7.18
C GLN A 51 -16.87 -5.63 -6.37
N ARG A 52 -16.84 -4.31 -6.08
CA ARG A 52 -15.74 -3.67 -5.37
C ARG A 52 -15.80 -4.05 -3.90
N LYS A 53 -14.61 -4.20 -3.31
CA LYS A 53 -14.43 -4.50 -1.89
C LYS A 53 -13.27 -3.67 -1.37
N ILE A 54 -13.37 -3.20 -0.13
CA ILE A 54 -12.28 -2.51 0.55
C ILE A 54 -11.59 -3.51 1.48
N TYR A 55 -10.27 -3.56 1.37
CA TYR A 55 -9.43 -4.35 2.26
C TYR A 55 -8.47 -3.42 2.99
N LYS A 56 -8.31 -3.65 4.29
CA LYS A 56 -7.25 -3.01 5.07
C LYS A 56 -6.09 -3.96 5.24
N GLY A 57 -4.88 -3.43 5.08
CA GLY A 57 -3.65 -4.14 5.36
C GLY A 57 -3.03 -3.63 6.65
N ILE A 58 -2.78 -4.51 7.61
CA ILE A 58 -2.03 -4.21 8.82
C ILE A 58 -0.56 -4.62 8.58
N PRO A 59 0.39 -3.66 8.48
CA PRO A 59 1.79 -3.98 8.30
C PRO A 59 2.36 -4.73 9.50
N LEU A 60 3.09 -5.81 9.24
CA LEU A 60 3.79 -6.61 10.26
C LEU A 60 5.31 -6.50 10.12
N LYS A 61 5.82 -6.44 8.89
CA LYS A 61 7.24 -6.28 8.58
C LYS A 61 7.45 -5.39 7.37
N LEU A 62 8.56 -4.68 7.37
CA LEU A 62 8.92 -3.71 6.34
C LEU A 62 10.36 -3.91 5.92
N TRP A 63 10.62 -3.71 4.64
CA TRP A 63 11.97 -3.64 4.11
C TRP A 63 12.09 -2.52 3.10
N LEU A 64 13.15 -1.74 3.20
CA LEU A 64 13.52 -0.78 2.16
C LEU A 64 14.58 -1.41 1.26
N ASN A 65 14.40 -1.26 -0.04
CA ASN A 65 15.49 -1.46 -0.99
C ASN A 65 16.17 -0.12 -1.24
N ASP A 66 17.43 -0.02 -0.81
CA ASP A 66 18.25 1.18 -0.97
C ASP A 66 19.02 1.19 -2.31
N VAL A 67 19.00 0.07 -3.05
CA VAL A 67 19.73 -0.07 -4.32
C VAL A 67 18.79 -0.41 -5.49
N SER A 68 19.08 0.20 -6.64
CA SER A 68 18.36 0.00 -7.90
C SER A 68 18.28 -1.48 -8.30
N GLU A 69 17.08 -1.97 -8.66
CA GLU A 69 16.87 -3.36 -9.09
C GLU A 69 17.70 -3.78 -10.34
N LYS A 70 18.30 -2.83 -11.07
CA LYS A 70 19.22 -3.09 -12.19
C LYS A 70 20.59 -3.65 -11.75
N GLU A 71 20.96 -3.49 -10.49
CA GLU A 71 22.26 -3.92 -9.95
C GLU A 71 22.18 -5.28 -9.23
N LEU A 72 21.05 -5.98 -9.36
CA LEU A 72 20.81 -7.27 -8.71
C LEU A 72 21.67 -8.41 -9.31
N THR A 73 22.85 -8.64 -8.75
CA THR A 73 23.58 -9.92 -8.82
C THR A 73 23.05 -10.91 -7.76
N LYS A 74 23.40 -12.21 -7.87
CA LYS A 74 23.04 -13.24 -6.86
C LYS A 74 23.48 -12.88 -5.43
N GLU A 75 24.50 -12.03 -5.29
CA GLU A 75 25.06 -11.59 -4.01
C GLU A 75 24.27 -10.41 -3.41
N THR A 76 23.65 -9.57 -4.25
CA THR A 76 22.86 -8.39 -3.84
C THR A 76 21.38 -8.66 -3.51
N ILE A 77 20.91 -9.91 -3.67
CA ILE A 77 19.53 -10.33 -3.32
C ILE A 77 19.19 -10.08 -1.83
N LYS A 78 20.21 -9.88 -0.99
CA LYS A 78 20.09 -9.73 0.47
C LYS A 78 20.18 -8.29 1.00
N MET A 79 20.00 -7.25 0.18
CA MET A 79 20.15 -5.85 0.64
C MET A 79 18.84 -5.17 1.08
N ARG A 80 17.87 -5.97 1.54
CA ARG A 80 16.64 -5.46 2.16
C ARG A 80 16.94 -5.04 3.60
N VAL A 81 16.97 -3.74 3.87
CA VAL A 81 17.16 -3.24 5.22
C VAL A 81 15.82 -3.33 5.95
N PRO A 82 15.73 -4.08 7.06
CA PRO A 82 14.50 -4.12 7.85
C PRO A 82 14.23 -2.73 8.42
N LEU A 83 12.98 -2.28 8.32
CA LEU A 83 12.53 -1.05 8.95
C LEU A 83 11.58 -1.37 10.11
N SER A 84 11.63 -0.56 11.17
CA SER A 84 10.62 -0.62 12.22
C SER A 84 9.31 -0.02 11.73
N LEU A 85 8.18 -0.54 12.24
CA LEU A 85 6.85 0.01 11.94
C LEU A 85 6.69 1.46 12.43
N GLU A 86 7.43 1.85 13.45
CA GLU A 86 7.43 3.21 14.01
C GLU A 86 7.84 4.26 12.98
N VAL A 87 8.84 3.95 12.14
CA VAL A 87 9.28 4.84 11.05
C VAL A 87 8.13 5.15 10.08
N LEU A 88 7.26 4.17 9.82
CA LEU A 88 6.13 4.35 8.92
C LEU A 88 5.05 5.26 9.55
N ARG A 89 4.84 5.15 10.87
CA ARG A 89 3.90 6.00 11.62
C ARG A 89 4.32 7.45 11.70
N THR A 90 5.62 7.76 11.58
CA THR A 90 6.11 9.16 11.57
C THR A 90 5.97 9.85 10.21
N LEU A 91 5.61 9.11 9.15
CA LEU A 91 5.52 9.62 7.78
C LEU A 91 4.08 9.83 7.29
N LEU A 92 3.09 9.38 8.08
CA LEU A 92 1.65 9.49 7.84
C LEU A 92 1.05 10.54 8.77
#